data_AF-A0A7C8AE58-F1
#
_entry.id   AF-A0A7C8AE58-F1
#
_cell.length_a   1.000
_cell.length_b   1.000
_cell.length_c   1.000
_cell.angle_alpha   90.00
_cell.angle_beta   90.00
_cell.angle_gamma   90.00
#
_symmetry.space_group_name_H-M   'P 1'
#
loop_
_entity.id
_entity.type
_entity.pdbx_description
1 polymer ?
#
loop_
_entity_poly.entity_id
_entity_poly.type
_entity_poly.pdbx_seq_one_letter_code
_entity_poly.pdbx_strand_id
1 'polypeptide(L)'
;MDNELNISQDQNTENLKEISKWAQRYAENRTLPFLLGMLTNLFIFAAVGFPSYFGGKAYRSGNTLLLWICILSLIIVISLLIFCTVPKWGGKYDEKLNRWLYRKEGQVKLALPEKTKKHRLAGWIAGLVFGICVMISIFLIVFCGLPIKYMQPVSAIFVIPLIIAIGIWQPRSVNPAGFLVLLWPILYVIHAILIVAGVPIVFQGPWTPLNIIIPIIGYGILCALPGHFYSRYALKS
;
A
#
# COMPACT_ATOMS: atom_id res chain seq x y z
N MET A 1 48.01 26.91 17.59
CA MET A 1 47.88 26.25 16.27
C MET A 1 47.15 24.91 16.39
N ASP A 2 47.55 24.01 17.30
CA ASP A 2 46.92 22.68 17.42
C ASP A 2 45.43 22.72 17.82
N ASN A 3 45.02 23.74 18.59
CA ASN A 3 43.63 23.88 19.04
C ASN A 3 42.68 24.30 17.90
N GLU A 4 43.15 25.08 16.91
CA GLU A 4 42.32 25.51 15.76
C GLU A 4 42.14 24.38 14.73
N LEU A 5 43.16 23.54 14.55
CA LEU A 5 43.08 22.35 13.70
C LEU A 5 42.07 21.33 14.25
N ASN A 6 42.07 21.07 15.57
CA ASN A 6 41.08 20.20 16.20
C ASN A 6 39.65 20.74 16.09
N ILE A 7 39.44 22.04 16.31
CA ILE A 7 38.11 22.67 16.17
C ILE A 7 37.59 22.53 14.73
N SER A 8 38.44 22.75 13.72
CA SER A 8 38.02 22.63 12.31
C SER A 8 37.73 21.18 11.88
N GLN A 9 38.46 20.19 12.43
CA GLN A 9 38.19 18.77 12.18
C GLN A 9 36.92 18.27 12.87
N ASP A 10 36.67 18.68 14.11
CA ASP A 10 35.44 18.34 14.83
C ASP A 10 34.21 18.95 14.15
N GLN A 11 34.30 20.21 13.73
CA GLN A 11 33.21 20.90 13.04
C GLN A 11 32.91 20.27 11.67
N ASN A 12 33.93 19.85 10.91
CA ASN A 12 33.73 19.10 9.66
C ASN A 12 33.13 17.71 9.91
N THR A 13 33.53 17.04 10.99
CA THR A 13 32.98 15.72 11.35
C THR A 13 31.50 15.83 11.78
N GLU A 14 31.14 16.89 12.50
CA GLU A 14 29.77 17.17 12.89
C GLU A 14 28.89 17.49 11.67
N ASN A 15 29.37 18.33 10.76
CA ASN A 15 28.70 18.62 9.48
C ASN A 15 28.47 17.36 8.64
N LEU A 16 29.47 16.46 8.55
CA LEU A 16 29.32 15.19 7.82
C LEU A 16 28.28 14.26 8.47
N LYS A 17 28.23 14.20 9.81
CA LYS A 17 27.18 13.46 10.53
C LYS A 17 25.80 14.06 10.27
N GLU A 18 25.69 15.38 10.17
CA GLU A 18 24.44 16.06 9.88
C GLU A 18 23.95 15.80 8.45
N ILE A 19 24.84 15.90 7.45
CA ILE A 19 24.54 15.53 6.06
C ILE A 19 24.08 14.08 5.97
N SER A 20 24.75 13.16 6.69
CA SER A 20 24.36 11.74 6.73
C SER A 20 22.96 11.56 7.34
N LYS A 21 22.62 12.27 8.43
CA LYS A 21 21.28 12.25 9.03
C LYS A 21 20.21 12.77 8.08
N TRP A 22 20.45 13.87 7.38
CA TRP A 22 19.51 14.42 6.41
C TRP A 22 19.32 13.52 5.20
N ALA A 23 20.40 12.94 4.67
CA ALA A 23 20.34 11.95 3.60
C ALA A 23 19.55 10.70 4.02
N GLN A 24 19.73 10.22 5.25
CA GLN A 24 18.95 9.12 5.81
C GLN A 24 17.47 9.49 5.93
N ARG A 25 17.14 10.65 6.52
CA ARG A 25 15.75 11.14 6.64
C ARG A 25 15.07 11.28 5.30
N TYR A 26 15.76 11.84 4.30
CA TYR A 26 15.23 11.96 2.96
C TYR A 26 14.95 10.59 2.34
N ALA A 27 15.88 9.64 2.45
CA ALA A 27 15.69 8.28 1.94
C ALA A 27 14.55 7.53 2.64
N GLU A 28 14.42 7.68 3.96
CA GLU A 28 13.35 7.11 4.77
C GLU A 28 11.97 7.72 4.50
N ASN A 29 11.87 8.84 3.78
CA ASN A 29 10.61 9.52 3.46
C ASN A 29 10.26 9.53 1.96
N ARG A 30 10.96 8.74 1.13
CA ARG A 30 10.66 8.59 -0.31
C ARG A 30 9.35 7.83 -0.55
N THR A 31 8.19 8.49 -0.41
CA THR A 31 6.86 7.86 -0.52
C THR A 31 6.35 7.64 -1.96
N LEU A 32 7.04 8.14 -2.99
CA LEU A 32 6.60 7.99 -4.39
C LEU A 32 6.51 6.52 -4.87
N PRO A 33 7.48 5.62 -4.58
CA PRO A 33 7.37 4.22 -4.96
C PRO A 33 6.20 3.53 -4.26
N PHE A 34 5.94 3.90 -3.00
CA PHE A 34 4.78 3.41 -2.24
C PHE A 34 3.45 3.84 -2.91
N LEU A 35 3.32 5.12 -3.25
CA LEU A 35 2.15 5.65 -3.97
C LEU A 35 1.93 4.92 -5.30
N LEU A 36 3.01 4.71 -6.06
CA LEU A 36 2.94 4.05 -7.35
C LEU A 36 2.56 2.57 -7.20
N GLY A 37 3.15 1.86 -6.24
CA GLY A 37 2.77 0.48 -5.92
C GLY A 37 1.32 0.37 -5.47
N MET A 38 0.83 1.34 -4.69
CA MET A 38 -0.59 1.41 -4.30
C MET A 38 -1.51 1.63 -5.51
N LEU A 39 -1.15 2.53 -6.43
CA LEU A 39 -1.89 2.74 -7.67
C LEU A 39 -1.89 1.48 -8.55
N THR A 40 -0.74 0.81 -8.68
CA THR A 40 -0.64 -0.46 -9.41
C THR A 40 -1.55 -1.53 -8.81
N ASN A 41 -1.51 -1.71 -7.48
CA ASN A 41 -2.40 -2.64 -6.79
C ASN A 41 -3.88 -2.30 -7.01
N LEU A 42 -4.24 -1.03 -6.97
CA LEU A 42 -5.60 -0.58 -7.26
C LEU A 42 -6.03 -0.96 -8.68
N PHE A 43 -5.22 -0.66 -9.69
CA PHE A 43 -5.53 -1.00 -11.08
C PHE A 43 -5.76 -2.49 -11.23
N ILE A 44 -4.96 -3.29 -10.54
CA ILE A 44 -5.11 -4.74 -10.52
C ILE A 44 -6.43 -5.16 -9.84
N PHE A 45 -6.76 -4.62 -8.66
CA PHE A 45 -8.04 -4.90 -8.00
C PHE A 45 -9.24 -4.48 -8.84
N ALA A 46 -9.17 -3.33 -9.51
CA ALA A 46 -10.19 -2.88 -10.44
C ALA A 46 -10.30 -3.83 -11.65
N ALA A 47 -9.17 -4.29 -12.18
CA ALA A 47 -9.10 -5.25 -13.27
C ALA A 47 -9.63 -6.64 -12.88
N VAL A 48 -9.66 -6.99 -11.59
CA VAL A 48 -10.36 -8.20 -11.10
C VAL A 48 -11.85 -7.90 -10.91
N GLY A 49 -12.17 -6.83 -10.16
CA GLY A 49 -13.53 -6.52 -9.75
C GLY A 49 -14.46 -6.20 -10.91
N PHE A 50 -13.97 -5.52 -11.95
CA PHE A 50 -14.78 -5.13 -13.11
C PHE A 50 -15.24 -6.37 -13.91
N PRO A 51 -14.35 -7.26 -14.40
CA PRO A 51 -14.77 -8.53 -15.00
C PRO A 51 -15.61 -9.40 -14.08
N SER A 52 -15.34 -9.47 -12.78
CA SER A 52 -16.17 -10.25 -11.84
C SER A 52 -17.60 -9.73 -11.76
N TYR A 53 -17.79 -8.41 -11.70
CA TYR A 53 -19.11 -7.78 -11.69
C TYR A 53 -19.89 -8.05 -12.98
N PHE A 54 -19.27 -7.80 -14.14
CA PHE A 54 -19.90 -8.05 -15.43
C PHE A 54 -20.13 -9.54 -15.70
N GLY A 55 -19.23 -10.42 -15.24
CA GLY A 55 -19.40 -11.86 -15.31
C GLY A 55 -20.60 -12.33 -14.50
N GLY A 56 -20.79 -11.80 -13.29
CA GLY A 56 -21.98 -12.08 -12.47
C GLY A 56 -23.28 -11.62 -13.15
N LYS A 57 -23.27 -10.43 -13.78
CA LYS A 57 -24.41 -9.92 -14.54
C LYS A 57 -24.69 -10.78 -15.77
N ALA A 58 -23.66 -11.17 -16.52
CA ALA A 58 -23.75 -12.00 -17.71
C ALA A 58 -24.30 -13.39 -17.41
N TYR A 59 -23.84 -14.00 -16.31
CA TYR A 59 -24.34 -15.28 -15.84
C TYR A 59 -25.85 -15.21 -15.52
N ARG A 60 -26.27 -14.18 -14.77
CA ARG A 60 -27.69 -13.98 -14.44
C ARG A 60 -28.57 -13.67 -15.66
N SER A 61 -28.02 -13.01 -16.68
CA SER A 61 -28.75 -12.69 -17.91
C SER A 61 -28.68 -13.78 -18.98
N GLY A 62 -28.04 -14.94 -18.70
CA GLY A 62 -27.83 -16.00 -19.70
C GLY A 62 -26.93 -15.63 -20.87
N ASN A 63 -26.18 -14.52 -20.78
CA ASN A 63 -25.32 -14.06 -21.87
C ASN A 63 -23.97 -14.80 -21.82
N THR A 64 -23.90 -15.93 -22.52
CA THR A 64 -22.75 -16.84 -22.53
C THR A 64 -21.49 -16.21 -23.13
N LEU A 65 -21.61 -15.37 -24.16
CA LEU A 65 -20.47 -14.70 -24.79
C LEU A 65 -19.78 -13.72 -23.83
N LEU A 66 -20.57 -12.85 -23.19
CA LEU A 66 -20.04 -11.87 -22.22
C LEU A 66 -19.41 -12.58 -21.01
N LEU A 67 -20.00 -13.71 -20.58
CA LEU A 67 -19.44 -14.52 -19.51
C LEU A 67 -18.05 -15.06 -19.86
N TRP A 68 -17.86 -15.64 -21.04
CA TRP A 68 -16.55 -16.14 -21.48
C TRP A 68 -15.51 -15.03 -21.62
N ILE A 69 -15.89 -13.86 -22.13
CA ILE A 69 -15.00 -12.68 -22.18
C ILE A 69 -14.54 -12.29 -20.77
N CYS A 70 -15.45 -12.27 -19.79
CA CYS A 70 -15.12 -11.95 -18.40
C CYS A 70 -14.19 -13.00 -17.78
N ILE A 71 -14.41 -14.29 -18.04
CA ILE A 71 -13.55 -15.38 -17.57
C ILE A 71 -12.13 -15.25 -18.15
N LEU A 72 -12.01 -15.05 -19.47
CA LEU A 72 -10.71 -14.87 -20.13
C LEU A 72 -9.96 -13.64 -19.58
N SER A 73 -10.68 -12.53 -19.39
CA SER A 73 -10.12 -11.33 -18.77
C SER A 73 -9.60 -11.60 -17.35
N LEU A 74 -10.35 -12.32 -16.52
CA LEU A 74 -9.91 -12.71 -15.17
C LEU A 74 -8.64 -13.56 -15.20
N ILE A 75 -8.52 -14.52 -16.12
CA ILE A 75 -7.32 -15.36 -16.26
C ILE A 75 -6.08 -14.49 -16.56
N ILE A 76 -6.21 -13.52 -17.47
CA ILE A 76 -5.12 -12.58 -17.81
C ILE A 76 -4.72 -11.76 -16.58
N VAL A 77 -5.70 -11.21 -15.86
CA VAL A 77 -5.43 -10.36 -14.68
C VAL A 77 -4.81 -11.16 -13.54
N ILE A 78 -5.28 -12.39 -13.29
CA ILE A 78 -4.68 -13.30 -12.29
C ILE A 78 -3.24 -13.65 -12.68
N SER A 79 -2.97 -13.89 -13.97
CA SER A 79 -1.62 -14.16 -14.45
C SER A 79 -0.67 -12.98 -14.25
N LEU A 80 -1.15 -11.75 -14.51
CA LEU A 80 -0.41 -10.51 -14.23
C LEU A 80 -0.18 -10.31 -12.72
N LEU A 81 -1.17 -10.63 -11.90
CA LEU A 81 -1.05 -10.62 -10.43
C LEU A 81 0.07 -11.51 -9.94
N ILE A 82 0.10 -12.76 -10.42
CA ILE A 82 1.15 -13.72 -10.08
C ILE A 82 2.51 -13.18 -10.54
N PHE A 83 2.59 -12.64 -11.76
CA PHE A 83 3.83 -12.05 -12.28
C PHE A 83 4.35 -10.91 -11.38
N CYS A 84 3.48 -10.00 -10.95
CA CYS A 84 3.83 -8.86 -10.09
C CYS A 84 4.14 -9.27 -8.64
N THR A 85 3.51 -10.32 -8.11
CA THR A 85 3.71 -10.76 -6.72
C THR A 85 4.91 -11.68 -6.54
N VAL A 86 5.40 -12.34 -7.61
CA VAL A 86 6.60 -13.19 -7.53
C VAL A 86 7.81 -12.31 -7.17
N PRO A 87 8.48 -12.56 -6.02
CA PRO A 87 9.52 -11.66 -5.50
C PRO A 87 10.70 -11.44 -6.44
N LYS A 88 11.04 -12.46 -7.26
CA LYS A 88 12.13 -12.37 -8.24
C LYS A 88 11.83 -11.42 -9.40
N TRP A 89 10.56 -11.24 -9.74
CA TRP A 89 10.13 -10.53 -10.95
C TRP A 89 9.56 -9.16 -10.56
N GLY A 90 8.58 -9.12 -9.65
CA GLY A 90 8.03 -7.90 -9.07
C GLY A 90 9.09 -7.04 -8.39
N GLY A 91 9.95 -7.65 -7.56
CA GLY A 91 11.01 -6.90 -6.87
C GLY A 91 12.02 -6.24 -7.82
N LYS A 92 12.34 -6.88 -8.95
CA LYS A 92 13.20 -6.28 -9.99
C LYS A 92 12.51 -5.13 -10.72
N TYR A 93 11.21 -5.27 -10.96
CA TYR A 93 10.39 -4.21 -11.55
C TYR A 93 10.33 -2.98 -10.63
N ASP A 94 10.03 -3.18 -9.35
CA ASP A 94 9.99 -2.12 -8.34
C ASP A 94 11.36 -1.43 -8.21
N GLU A 95 12.46 -2.19 -8.21
CA GLU A 95 13.81 -1.62 -8.18
C GLU A 95 14.12 -0.81 -9.44
N LYS A 96 13.71 -1.28 -10.63
CA LYS A 96 13.90 -0.55 -11.89
C LYS A 96 13.08 0.74 -11.91
N LEU A 97 11.85 0.69 -11.43
CA LEU A 97 10.93 1.82 -11.35
C LEU A 97 11.42 2.87 -10.35
N ASN A 98 11.88 2.44 -9.18
CA ASN A 98 12.45 3.32 -8.15
C ASN A 98 13.73 4.01 -8.67
N ARG A 99 14.61 3.26 -9.35
CA ARG A 99 15.81 3.84 -9.99
C ARG A 99 15.47 4.84 -11.09
N TRP A 100 14.40 4.59 -11.85
CA TRP A 100 13.95 5.52 -12.88
C TRP A 100 13.38 6.80 -12.27
N LEU A 101 12.48 6.70 -11.28
CA LEU A 101 11.86 7.83 -10.58
C LEU A 101 12.90 8.74 -9.92
N TYR A 102 13.92 8.15 -9.28
CA TYR A 102 14.94 8.89 -8.52
C TYR A 102 16.27 9.03 -9.28
N ARG A 103 16.29 8.86 -10.60
CA ARG A 103 17.53 8.89 -11.39
C ARG A 103 18.33 10.19 -11.20
N LYS A 104 17.64 11.31 -11.02
CA LYS A 104 18.23 12.64 -10.83
C LYS A 104 18.67 12.93 -9.38
N GLU A 105 18.26 12.09 -8.42
CA GLU A 105 18.40 12.35 -6.98
C GLU A 105 19.44 11.42 -6.31
N GLY A 106 20.14 10.60 -7.10
CA GLY A 106 21.14 9.65 -6.61
C GLY A 106 20.56 8.39 -5.95
N GLN A 107 21.41 7.36 -5.81
CA GLN A 107 21.04 6.11 -5.14
C GLN A 107 21.41 6.18 -3.66
N VAL A 108 20.40 6.08 -2.79
CA VAL A 108 20.61 5.80 -1.37
C VAL A 108 20.31 4.33 -1.15
N LYS A 109 21.34 3.54 -0.89
CA LYS A 109 21.18 2.15 -0.43
C LYS A 109 21.10 2.17 1.08
N LEU A 110 19.89 2.16 1.62
CA LEU A 110 19.71 1.83 3.03
C LEU A 110 20.06 0.35 3.21
N ALA A 111 20.94 0.05 4.16
CA ALA A 111 21.26 -1.33 4.52
C ALA A 111 19.94 -2.04 4.92
N LEU A 112 19.51 -2.97 4.08
CA LEU A 112 18.34 -3.79 4.38
C LEU A 112 18.78 -4.84 5.40
N PRO A 113 18.16 -4.91 6.59
CA PRO A 113 18.42 -6.00 7.50
C PRO A 113 18.07 -7.32 6.80
N GLU A 114 18.94 -8.31 6.95
CA GLU A 114 18.77 -9.61 6.31
C GLU A 114 17.46 -10.25 6.81
N LYS A 115 16.50 -10.44 5.90
CA LYS A 115 15.20 -11.00 6.27
C LYS A 115 15.38 -12.44 6.71
N THR A 116 15.15 -12.71 8.00
CA THR A 116 15.19 -14.08 8.52
C THR A 116 14.11 -14.96 7.88
N LYS A 117 14.37 -16.27 7.79
CA LYS A 117 13.37 -17.25 7.30
C LYS A 117 12.03 -17.14 8.05
N LYS A 118 12.07 -16.81 9.34
CA LYS A 118 10.88 -16.60 10.19
C LYS A 118 10.02 -15.43 9.71
N HIS A 119 10.62 -14.27 9.40
CA HIS A 119 9.87 -13.12 8.85
C HIS A 119 9.23 -13.43 7.49
N ARG A 120 9.92 -14.20 6.64
CA ARG A 120 9.36 -14.61 5.34
C ARG A 120 8.14 -15.51 5.52
N LEU A 121 8.22 -16.49 6.43
CA LEU A 121 7.09 -17.37 6.74
C LEU A 121 5.90 -16.61 7.34
N ALA A 122 6.17 -15.70 8.30
CA ALA A 122 5.13 -14.85 8.88
C ALA A 122 4.41 -14.00 7.83
N GLY A 123 5.14 -13.45 6.85
CA GLY A 123 4.55 -12.73 5.73
C GLY A 123 3.63 -13.60 4.85
N TRP A 124 4.02 -14.84 4.58
CA TRP A 124 3.16 -15.79 3.85
C TRP A 124 1.89 -16.13 4.61
N ILE A 125 2.00 -16.41 5.91
CA ILE A 125 0.85 -16.71 6.78
C ILE A 125 -0.09 -15.51 6.84
N ALA A 126 0.43 -14.30 7.05
CA ALA A 126 -0.37 -13.08 7.09
C ALA A 126 -1.10 -12.82 5.76
N GLY A 127 -0.42 -13.03 4.62
CA GLY A 127 -1.04 -12.92 3.30
C GLY A 127 -2.13 -13.96 3.07
N LEU A 128 -1.94 -15.20 3.51
CA LEU A 128 -2.92 -16.27 3.39
C LEU A 128 -4.15 -16.00 4.27
N VAL A 129 -3.96 -15.60 5.54
CA VAL A 129 -5.05 -15.22 6.45
C VAL A 129 -5.85 -14.06 5.87
N PHE A 130 -5.16 -13.03 5.37
CA PHE A 130 -5.82 -11.91 4.70
C PHE A 130 -6.65 -12.35 3.49
N GLY A 131 -6.08 -13.20 2.63
CA GLY A 131 -6.80 -13.74 1.47
C GLY A 131 -8.07 -14.50 1.87
N ILE A 132 -8.00 -15.33 2.92
CA ILE A 132 -9.17 -16.03 3.47
C ILE A 132 -10.22 -15.04 3.96
N CYS A 133 -9.83 -14.03 4.73
CA CYS A 133 -10.77 -13.00 5.22
C CYS A 133 -11.47 -12.25 4.08
N VAL A 134 -10.74 -11.89 3.03
CA VAL A 134 -11.31 -11.27 1.83
C VAL A 134 -12.35 -12.20 1.19
N MET A 135 -12.02 -13.48 1.00
CA MET A 135 -12.96 -14.45 0.43
C MET A 135 -14.22 -14.64 1.28
N ILE A 136 -14.08 -14.71 2.62
CA ILE A 136 -15.21 -14.75 3.54
C ILE A 136 -16.07 -13.50 3.41
N SER A 137 -15.46 -12.31 3.32
CA SER A 137 -16.22 -11.05 3.18
C SER A 137 -17.04 -11.01 1.88
N ILE A 138 -16.47 -11.48 0.77
CA ILE A 138 -17.18 -11.61 -0.51
C ILE A 138 -18.33 -12.61 -0.38
N PHE A 139 -18.08 -13.76 0.26
CA PHE A 139 -19.12 -14.77 0.49
C PHE A 139 -20.30 -14.20 1.30
N LEU A 140 -20.04 -13.46 2.37
CA LEU A 140 -21.08 -12.82 3.19
C LEU A 140 -21.93 -11.82 2.38
N ILE A 141 -21.31 -11.07 1.47
CA ILE A 141 -22.03 -10.11 0.61
C ILE A 141 -22.89 -10.85 -0.41
N VAL A 142 -22.33 -11.85 -1.09
CA VAL A 142 -22.99 -12.51 -2.23
C VAL A 142 -24.06 -13.51 -1.76
N PHE A 143 -23.78 -14.30 -0.72
CA PHE A 143 -24.64 -15.41 -0.30
C PHE A 143 -25.46 -15.10 0.95
N CYS A 144 -24.92 -14.31 1.90
CA CYS A 144 -25.63 -13.98 3.13
C CYS A 144 -26.37 -12.63 3.06
N GLY A 145 -26.27 -11.91 1.93
CA GLY A 145 -26.98 -10.64 1.72
C GLY A 145 -26.50 -9.51 2.63
N LEU A 146 -25.23 -9.55 3.08
CA LEU A 146 -24.68 -8.49 3.92
C LEU A 146 -24.82 -7.13 3.21
N PRO A 147 -25.50 -6.14 3.82
CA PRO A 147 -25.64 -4.82 3.22
C PRO A 147 -24.28 -4.20 2.92
N ILE A 148 -24.12 -3.62 1.72
CA ILE A 148 -22.88 -2.99 1.25
C ILE A 148 -22.35 -1.94 2.26
N LYS A 149 -23.24 -1.26 2.99
CA LYS A 149 -22.84 -0.30 4.03
C LYS A 149 -21.93 -0.90 5.11
N TYR A 150 -22.05 -2.19 5.41
CA TYR A 150 -21.22 -2.88 6.41
C TYR A 150 -19.94 -3.48 5.84
N MET A 151 -19.68 -3.32 4.55
CA MET A 151 -18.48 -3.87 3.93
C MET A 151 -17.20 -3.27 4.54
N GLN A 152 -17.18 -1.94 4.76
CA GLN A 152 -16.00 -1.25 5.32
C GLN A 152 -15.74 -1.62 6.79
N PRO A 153 -16.76 -1.66 7.69
CA PRO A 153 -16.56 -2.20 9.04
C PRO A 153 -16.09 -3.64 9.08
N VAL A 154 -16.60 -4.52 8.22
CA VAL A 154 -16.15 -5.92 8.17
C VAL A 154 -14.71 -6.02 7.66
N SER A 155 -14.34 -5.27 6.62
CA SER A 155 -12.97 -5.28 6.11
C SER A 155 -11.96 -4.69 7.09
N ALA A 156 -12.36 -3.67 7.86
CA ALA A 156 -11.53 -3.10 8.92
C ALA A 156 -10.99 -4.17 9.90
N ILE A 157 -11.77 -5.21 10.23
CA ILE A 157 -11.39 -6.27 11.17
C ILE A 157 -10.10 -6.99 10.74
N PHE A 158 -9.87 -7.18 9.44
CA PHE A 158 -8.71 -7.92 8.93
C PHE A 158 -7.69 -7.04 8.19
N VAL A 159 -8.13 -5.94 7.57
CA VAL A 159 -7.24 -5.00 6.87
C VAL A 159 -6.37 -4.23 7.86
N ILE A 160 -6.94 -3.74 8.97
CA ILE A 160 -6.18 -2.92 9.93
C ILE A 160 -5.06 -3.73 10.61
N PRO A 161 -5.31 -4.93 11.17
CA PRO A 161 -4.24 -5.74 11.74
C PRO A 161 -3.15 -6.06 10.72
N LEU A 162 -3.52 -6.31 9.46
CA LEU A 162 -2.54 -6.55 8.41
C LEU A 162 -1.69 -5.30 8.14
N ILE A 163 -2.28 -4.12 7.97
CA ILE A 163 -1.53 -2.88 7.73
C ILE A 163 -0.59 -2.57 8.90
N ILE A 164 -1.05 -2.76 10.14
CA ILE A 164 -0.22 -2.59 11.34
C ILE A 164 0.94 -3.59 11.34
N ALA A 165 0.66 -4.88 11.08
CA ALA A 165 1.70 -5.91 11.01
C ALA A 165 2.73 -5.61 9.92
N ILE A 166 2.29 -5.17 8.74
CA ILE A 166 3.16 -4.74 7.64
C ILE A 166 3.99 -3.52 8.06
N GLY A 167 3.38 -2.52 8.69
CA GLY A 167 4.05 -1.31 9.16
C GLY A 167 5.12 -1.58 10.23
N ILE A 168 4.90 -2.57 11.10
CA ILE A 168 5.86 -2.97 12.15
C ILE A 168 6.94 -3.91 11.60
N TRP A 169 6.58 -4.86 10.73
CA TRP A 169 7.49 -5.91 10.25
C TRP A 169 8.31 -5.51 9.03
N GLN A 170 7.89 -4.52 8.24
CA GLN A 170 8.68 -4.04 7.12
C GLN A 170 9.73 -3.04 7.60
N PRO A 171 11.01 -3.21 7.21
CA PRO A 171 12.02 -2.19 7.47
C PRO A 171 11.58 -0.83 6.90
N ARG A 172 11.91 0.26 7.59
CA ARG A 172 11.65 1.64 7.11
C ARG A 172 12.25 1.94 5.73
N SER A 173 13.29 1.20 5.36
CA SER A 173 13.89 1.26 4.02
C SER A 173 13.01 0.67 2.89
N VAL A 174 12.08 -0.22 3.23
CA VAL A 174 11.09 -0.80 2.30
C VAL A 174 9.76 -0.05 2.39
N ASN A 175 9.42 0.47 3.57
CA ASN A 175 8.25 1.31 3.77
C ASN A 175 8.67 2.73 4.20
N PRO A 176 9.05 3.58 3.23
CA PRO A 176 9.47 4.95 3.49
C PRO A 176 8.31 5.89 3.90
N ALA A 177 7.11 5.38 4.13
CA ALA A 177 6.10 6.15 4.86
C ALA A 177 6.34 6.10 6.38
N GLY A 178 7.19 5.20 6.89
CA GLY A 178 7.51 5.08 8.31
C GLY A 178 6.25 4.96 9.18
N PHE A 179 6.23 5.68 10.30
CA PHE A 179 5.06 5.70 11.21
C PHE A 179 3.83 6.40 10.59
N LEU A 180 4.02 7.24 9.55
CA LEU A 180 2.89 7.91 8.88
C LEU A 180 1.98 6.93 8.16
N VAL A 181 2.48 5.75 7.78
CA VAL A 181 1.62 4.68 7.25
C VAL A 181 0.59 4.21 8.28
N LEU A 182 0.85 4.39 9.59
CA LEU A 182 -0.08 4.06 10.67
C LEU A 182 -1.21 5.09 10.84
N LEU A 183 -1.11 6.27 10.21
CA LEU A 183 -2.26 7.17 10.10
C LEU A 183 -3.38 6.55 9.27
N TRP A 184 -3.04 5.71 8.28
CA TRP A 184 -4.02 5.04 7.44
C TRP A 184 -4.96 4.11 8.23
N PRO A 185 -4.48 3.13 9.02
CA PRO A 185 -5.37 2.30 9.83
C PRO A 185 -6.16 3.13 10.84
N ILE A 186 -5.61 4.22 11.39
CA ILE A 186 -6.37 5.12 12.29
C ILE A 186 -7.56 5.76 11.55
N LEU A 187 -7.33 6.35 10.38
CA LEU A 187 -8.38 6.93 9.55
C LEU A 187 -9.42 5.87 9.16
N TYR A 188 -8.97 4.64 8.89
CA TYR A 188 -9.86 3.55 8.51
C TYR A 188 -10.70 3.04 9.67
N VAL A 189 -10.14 2.96 10.89
CA VAL A 189 -10.89 2.68 12.13
C VAL A 189 -11.97 3.73 12.35
N ILE A 190 -11.60 5.02 12.27
CA ILE A 190 -12.54 6.12 12.48
C ILE A 190 -13.68 6.02 11.46
N HIS A 191 -13.36 5.79 10.18
CA HIS A 191 -14.37 5.61 9.13
C HIS A 191 -15.32 4.44 9.43
N ALA A 192 -14.79 3.28 9.82
CA ALA A 192 -15.58 2.11 10.17
C ALA A 192 -16.50 2.37 11.38
N ILE A 193 -15.99 3.02 12.44
CA ILE A 193 -16.77 3.38 13.62
C ILE A 193 -17.91 4.34 13.25
N LEU A 194 -17.63 5.37 12.44
CA LEU A 194 -18.65 6.34 12.01
C LEU A 194 -19.78 5.67 11.22
N ILE A 195 -19.46 4.70 10.36
CA ILE A 195 -20.47 3.89 9.65
C ILE A 195 -21.33 3.10 10.65
N VAL A 196 -20.71 2.41 11.61
CA VAL A 196 -21.43 1.61 12.63
C VAL A 196 -22.30 2.51 13.52
N ALA A 197 -21.83 3.71 13.84
CA ALA A 197 -22.56 4.73 14.58
C ALA A 197 -23.72 5.37 13.77
N GLY A 198 -23.90 4.99 12.50
CA GLY A 198 -24.99 5.48 11.65
C GLY A 198 -24.77 6.87 11.07
N VAL A 199 -23.55 7.40 11.11
CA VAL A 199 -23.22 8.68 10.49
C VAL A 199 -23.38 8.56 8.96
N PRO A 200 -24.08 9.49 8.27
CA PRO A 200 -24.40 9.38 6.85
C PRO A 200 -23.20 9.74 5.94
N ILE A 201 -22.05 9.09 6.17
CA ILE A 201 -20.83 9.24 5.37
C ILE A 201 -20.72 8.23 4.22
N VAL A 202 -21.67 7.29 4.13
CA VAL A 202 -21.72 6.28 3.07
C VAL A 202 -22.35 6.88 1.82
N PHE A 203 -21.61 6.85 0.71
CA PHE A 203 -22.09 7.27 -0.60
C PHE A 203 -23.16 6.31 -1.13
N GLN A 204 -24.19 6.86 -1.79
CA GLN A 204 -25.31 6.08 -2.33
C GLN A 204 -25.45 6.26 -3.85
N GLY A 205 -26.24 5.38 -4.48
CA GLY A 205 -26.55 5.44 -5.91
C GLY A 205 -25.30 5.31 -6.78
N PRO A 206 -25.07 6.18 -7.78
CA PRO A 206 -23.92 6.10 -8.67
C PRO A 206 -22.58 6.30 -7.94
N TRP A 207 -22.60 6.91 -6.75
CA TRP A 207 -21.41 7.19 -5.95
C TRP A 207 -21.01 6.04 -5.03
N THR A 208 -21.80 4.95 -4.97
CA THR A 208 -21.51 3.77 -4.14
C THR A 208 -20.07 3.23 -4.27
N PRO A 209 -19.41 3.23 -5.46
CA PRO A 209 -18.02 2.81 -5.58
C PRO A 209 -17.02 3.65 -4.76
N LEU A 210 -17.35 4.92 -4.45
CA LEU A 210 -16.49 5.79 -3.64
C LEU A 210 -16.30 5.27 -2.21
N ASN A 211 -17.27 4.50 -1.68
CA ASN A 211 -17.13 3.84 -0.38
C ASN A 211 -15.97 2.86 -0.31
N ILE A 212 -15.48 2.38 -1.46
CA ILE A 212 -14.33 1.47 -1.57
C ILE A 212 -13.07 2.26 -1.91
N ILE A 213 -13.19 3.16 -2.89
CA ILE A 213 -12.09 3.97 -3.43
C ILE A 213 -11.51 4.89 -2.35
N ILE A 214 -12.34 5.58 -1.57
CA ILE A 214 -11.84 6.57 -0.59
C ILE A 214 -11.06 5.89 0.54
N PRO A 215 -11.55 4.84 1.20
CA PRO A 215 -10.80 4.23 2.30
C PRO A 215 -9.50 3.53 1.86
N ILE A 216 -9.48 2.98 0.64
CA ILE A 216 -8.32 2.28 0.10
C ILE A 216 -7.30 3.26 -0.50
N ILE A 217 -7.74 4.27 -1.25
CA ILE A 217 -6.83 5.15 -2.00
C ILE A 217 -6.73 6.51 -1.34
N GLY A 218 -7.88 7.11 -1.01
CA GLY A 218 -7.94 8.45 -0.44
C GLY A 218 -7.11 8.55 0.83
N TYR A 219 -7.27 7.59 1.74
CA TYR A 219 -6.49 7.56 2.98
C TYR A 219 -5.01 7.24 2.74
N GLY A 220 -4.70 6.33 1.83
CA GLY A 220 -3.32 6.03 1.46
C GLY A 220 -2.58 7.23 0.87
N ILE A 221 -3.21 7.97 -0.05
CA ILE A 221 -2.66 9.21 -0.63
C ILE A 221 -2.47 10.26 0.47
N LEU A 222 -3.50 10.48 1.28
CA LEU A 222 -3.47 11.48 2.35
C LEU A 222 -2.33 11.20 3.35
N CYS A 223 -2.05 9.93 3.66
CA CYS A 223 -0.95 9.55 4.55
C CYS A 223 0.44 9.64 3.87
N ALA A 224 0.51 9.45 2.55
CA ALA A 224 1.77 9.48 1.80
C ALA A 224 2.24 10.91 1.45
N LEU A 225 1.32 11.87 1.36
CA LEU A 225 1.62 13.27 1.02
C LEU A 225 2.55 13.95 2.05
N PRO A 226 2.33 13.88 3.38
CA PRO A 226 3.24 14.45 4.36
C PRO A 226 4.66 13.91 4.24
N GLY A 227 4.82 12.60 4.05
CA GLY A 227 6.14 11.99 3.82
C GLY A 227 6.78 12.51 2.53
N HIS A 228 5.99 12.68 1.47
CA HIS A 228 6.48 13.28 0.22
C HIS A 228 7.01 14.71 0.45
N PHE A 229 6.21 15.59 1.06
CA PHE A 229 6.60 16.97 1.34
C PHE A 229 7.84 17.04 2.24
N TYR A 230 7.89 16.23 3.28
CA TYR A 230 9.04 16.17 4.18
C TYR A 230 10.31 15.71 3.46
N SER A 231 10.20 14.71 2.57
CA SER A 231 11.35 14.29 1.75
C SER A 231 11.86 15.43 0.83
N ARG A 232 10.97 16.24 0.27
CA ARG A 232 11.34 17.38 -0.57
C ARG A 232 11.96 18.53 0.22
N TYR A 233 11.51 18.73 1.44
CA TYR A 233 12.13 19.66 2.38
C TYR A 233 13.54 19.20 2.77
N ALA A 234 13.69 17.93 3.19
CA ALA A 234 14.96 17.34 3.60
C ALA A 234 16.03 17.27 2.49
N LEU A 235 15.62 17.32 1.21
CA LEU A 235 16.55 17.38 0.07
C LEU A 235 17.09 18.80 -0.19
N LYS A 236 16.38 19.84 0.29
CA LYS A 236 16.75 21.25 0.09
C LYS A 236 17.54 21.84 1.26
N SER A 237 17.48 21.20 2.43
CA SER A 237 18.27 21.51 3.63
C SER A 237 19.66 20.91 3.55
#